data_AF-M3BIK6-F1
#
_entry.id   AF-M3BIK6-F1
#
_cell.length_a   1.000
_cell.length_b   1.000
_cell.length_c   1.000
_cell.angle_alpha   90.00
_cell.angle_beta   90.00
_cell.angle_gamma   90.00
#
_symmetry.space_group_name_H-M   'P 1'
#
loop_
_entity.id
_entity.type
_entity.pdbx_description
1 polymer ?
#
loop_
_entity_poly.entity_id
_entity_poly.type
_entity_poly.pdbx_seq_one_letter_code
_entity_poly.pdbx_strand_id
1 'polypeptide(L)'
;MRDVARLLAFNEHEWSLLWLYTLHRDPPTPLHPRSGTEVRGAWQDVIDGISHIAYITDQSWRVVTYNKAFAEIFPSGRVPTNTMRWMLLAPEAREVLMGWDEHWLPMVLPQLRAAMAALPNDETLAGIEKDVLADPVAGPLYEAGGGSYIHPDGDERPLLHARLGPGWVSLCTAEPLSSPRARLMVMIFRPGEERRHTGPAILRAT
;
A
#
# COMPACT_ATOMS: atom_id res chain seq x y z
N MET A 1 9.42 -3.70 29.25
CA MET A 1 9.51 -4.71 28.17
C MET A 1 10.33 -4.20 26.99
N ARG A 2 10.01 -3.04 26.41
CA ARG A 2 10.75 -2.46 25.28
C ARG A 2 12.25 -2.24 25.56
N ASP A 3 12.59 -1.67 26.70
CA ASP A 3 13.99 -1.39 27.04
C ASP A 3 14.80 -2.67 27.23
N VAL A 4 14.19 -3.72 27.76
CA VAL A 4 14.79 -5.06 27.87
C VAL A 4 14.99 -5.67 26.49
N ALA A 5 13.99 -5.60 25.60
CA ALA A 5 14.12 -6.09 24.24
C ALA A 5 15.22 -5.35 23.45
N ARG A 6 15.37 -4.04 23.64
CA ARG A 6 16.47 -3.26 23.06
C ARG A 6 17.82 -3.63 23.64
N LEU A 7 17.91 -3.81 24.97
CA LEU A 7 19.14 -4.22 25.64
C LEU A 7 19.61 -5.60 25.17
N LEU A 8 18.68 -6.52 24.92
CA LEU A 8 18.94 -7.85 24.36
C LEU A 8 19.09 -7.87 22.83
N ALA A 9 19.09 -6.70 22.19
CA ALA A 9 19.24 -6.53 20.74
C ALA A 9 18.23 -7.35 19.91
N PHE A 10 16.98 -7.44 20.37
CA PHE A 10 15.93 -8.15 19.65
C PHE A 10 15.71 -7.52 18.26
N ASN A 11 15.41 -8.38 17.29
CA ASN A 11 14.86 -8.00 15.99
C ASN A 11 13.31 -7.88 16.07
N GLU A 12 12.67 -7.39 15.00
CA GLU A 12 11.21 -7.19 15.00
C GLU A 12 10.42 -8.50 15.17
N HIS A 13 10.94 -9.63 14.69
CA HIS A 13 10.28 -10.92 14.89
C HIS A 13 10.33 -11.35 16.36
N GLU A 14 11.49 -11.20 17.02
CA GLU A 14 11.65 -11.49 18.44
C GLU A 14 10.80 -10.54 19.30
N TRP A 15 10.65 -9.29 18.87
CA TRP A 15 9.74 -8.33 19.50
C TRP A 15 8.28 -8.75 19.39
N SER A 16 7.82 -9.17 18.20
CA SER A 16 6.47 -9.68 18.00
C SER A 16 6.22 -10.94 18.83
N LEU A 17 7.18 -11.88 18.86
CA LEU A 17 7.08 -13.09 19.69
C LEU A 17 7.00 -12.76 21.18
N LEU A 18 7.80 -11.81 21.68
CA LEU A 18 7.75 -11.39 23.08
C LEU A 18 6.35 -10.89 23.45
N TRP A 19 5.73 -10.08 22.59
CA TRP A 19 4.37 -9.59 22.78
C TRP A 19 3.31 -10.69 22.69
N LEU A 20 3.44 -11.58 21.72
CA LEU A 20 2.53 -12.72 21.57
C LEU A 20 2.56 -13.63 22.80
N TYR A 21 3.75 -13.93 23.33
CA TYR A 21 3.91 -14.82 24.48
C TYR A 21 3.53 -14.17 25.82
N THR A 22 3.71 -12.86 25.96
CA THR A 22 3.47 -12.17 27.25
C THR A 22 2.11 -11.50 27.34
N LEU A 23 1.58 -11.02 26.21
CA LEU A 23 0.37 -10.19 26.15
C LEU A 23 -0.68 -10.72 25.16
N HIS A 24 -0.40 -11.84 24.47
CA HIS A 24 -1.33 -12.50 23.53
C HIS A 24 -1.89 -11.56 22.45
N ARG A 25 -1.08 -10.59 22.02
CA ARG A 25 -1.41 -9.62 20.97
C ARG A 25 -0.13 -9.15 20.29
N ASP A 26 -0.24 -8.59 19.10
CA ASP A 26 0.89 -7.97 18.41
C ASP A 26 1.40 -6.70 19.10
N PRO A 27 2.68 -6.34 18.93
CA PRO A 27 3.20 -5.09 19.44
C PRO A 27 2.47 -3.90 18.78
N PRO A 28 2.06 -2.89 19.55
CA PRO A 28 1.37 -1.72 19.01
C PRO A 28 2.29 -0.84 18.17
N THR A 29 3.62 -0.99 18.32
CA THR A 29 4.62 -0.22 17.58
C THR A 29 5.89 -1.06 17.36
N PRO A 30 6.62 -0.85 16.26
CA PRO A 30 7.89 -1.54 15.99
C PRO A 30 8.92 -1.32 17.10
N LEU A 31 9.84 -2.27 17.32
CA LEU A 31 10.88 -2.13 18.34
C LEU A 31 11.84 -0.98 18.01
N HIS A 32 12.28 -0.93 16.75
CA HIS A 32 13.15 0.11 16.21
C HIS A 32 12.37 1.11 15.36
N PRO A 33 12.56 2.43 15.54
CA PRO A 33 11.78 3.45 14.84
C PRO A 33 11.84 3.39 13.31
N ARG A 34 12.91 2.80 12.74
CA ARG A 34 13.14 2.72 11.30
C ARG A 34 12.64 1.41 10.65
N SER A 35 12.22 0.43 11.45
CA SER A 35 11.82 -0.87 10.91
C SER A 35 10.61 -0.79 9.98
N GLY A 36 9.70 0.15 10.21
CA GLY A 36 8.56 0.39 9.31
C GLY A 36 8.87 1.29 8.12
N THR A 37 10.09 1.82 8.01
CA THR A 37 10.49 2.82 7.00
C THR A 37 11.58 2.36 6.04
N GLU A 38 12.19 1.21 6.31
CA GLU A 38 13.31 0.68 5.54
C GLU A 38 13.05 -0.80 5.21
N VAL A 39 13.46 -1.23 4.02
CA VAL A 39 13.52 -2.65 3.64
C VAL A 39 14.96 -3.03 3.31
N ARG A 40 15.31 -4.31 3.52
CA ARG A 40 16.65 -4.82 3.18
C ARG A 40 16.91 -4.67 1.69
N GLY A 41 18.16 -4.36 1.30
CA GLY A 41 18.54 -4.15 -0.10
C GLY A 41 18.20 -5.29 -1.05
N ALA A 42 18.18 -6.54 -0.58
CA ALA A 42 17.77 -7.70 -1.37
C ALA A 42 16.33 -7.60 -1.92
N TRP A 43 15.47 -6.76 -1.34
CA TRP A 43 14.15 -6.48 -1.90
C TRP A 43 14.20 -5.71 -3.22
N GLN A 44 15.26 -4.96 -3.50
CA GLN A 44 15.46 -4.35 -4.82
C GLN A 44 15.60 -5.44 -5.89
N ASP A 45 16.44 -6.45 -5.65
CA ASP A 45 16.63 -7.57 -6.58
C ASP A 45 15.32 -8.35 -6.81
N VAL A 46 14.52 -8.53 -5.75
CA VAL A 46 13.18 -9.15 -5.86
C VAL A 46 12.27 -8.31 -6.76
N ILE A 47 12.21 -6.99 -6.52
CA ILE A 47 11.38 -6.07 -7.29
C ILE A 47 11.79 -6.03 -8.77
N ASP A 48 13.09 -5.97 -9.04
CA ASP A 48 13.62 -5.96 -10.40
C ASP A 48 13.39 -7.28 -11.14
N GLY A 49 13.28 -8.39 -10.40
CA GLY A 49 12.93 -9.71 -10.96
C GLY A 49 11.44 -9.89 -11.27
N ILE A 50 10.56 -9.05 -10.74
CA ILE A 50 9.11 -9.14 -11.01
C ILE A 50 8.81 -8.46 -12.36
N SER A 51 8.20 -9.21 -13.28
CA SER A 51 7.81 -8.72 -14.61
C SER A 51 6.54 -7.87 -14.60
N HIS A 52 5.67 -8.04 -13.60
CA HIS A 52 4.48 -7.22 -13.39
C HIS A 52 4.83 -5.87 -12.75
N ILE A 53 3.87 -4.96 -12.70
CA ILE A 53 4.06 -3.67 -12.02
C ILE A 53 4.31 -3.95 -10.54
N ALA A 54 5.44 -3.50 -9.99
CA ALA A 54 5.80 -3.80 -8.61
C ALA A 54 6.49 -2.65 -7.90
N TYR A 55 6.12 -2.44 -6.64
CA TYR A 55 6.75 -1.45 -5.77
C TYR A 55 6.59 -1.82 -4.30
N ILE A 56 7.44 -1.25 -3.45
CA ILE A 56 7.36 -1.35 -2.00
C ILE A 56 7.10 0.03 -1.42
N THR A 57 6.18 0.11 -0.47
CA THR A 57 6.01 1.29 0.37
C THR A 57 6.32 1.04 1.83
N ASP A 58 6.68 2.10 2.54
CA ASP A 58 6.79 2.11 3.99
C ASP A 58 5.41 2.14 4.67
N GLN A 59 5.43 2.15 6.01
CA GLN A 59 4.24 2.23 6.85
C GLN A 59 3.36 3.47 6.59
N SER A 60 3.93 4.52 6.01
CA SER A 60 3.30 5.82 5.70
C SER A 60 3.05 5.98 4.19
N TRP A 61 3.14 4.89 3.41
CA TRP A 61 2.95 4.82 1.95
C TRP A 61 3.99 5.57 1.11
N ARG A 62 5.15 5.93 1.67
CA ARG A 62 6.26 6.43 0.86
C ARG A 62 6.87 5.31 0.05
N VAL A 63 7.19 5.57 -1.22
CA VAL A 63 7.82 4.58 -2.09
C VAL A 63 9.26 4.36 -1.64
N VAL A 64 9.59 3.12 -1.31
CA VAL A 64 10.93 2.70 -0.89
C VAL A 64 11.74 2.19 -2.08
N THR A 65 11.13 1.37 -2.92
CA THR A 65 11.70 0.85 -4.17
C THR A 65 10.58 0.50 -5.15
N TYR A 66 10.90 0.47 -6.44
CA TYR A 66 9.99 0.12 -7.52
C TYR A 66 10.74 -0.42 -8.73
N ASN A 67 10.05 -1.18 -9.58
CA ASN A 67 10.60 -1.64 -10.85
C ASN A 67 10.23 -0.70 -12.01
N LYS A 68 10.84 -0.95 -13.17
CA LYS A 68 10.58 -0.19 -14.39
C LYS A 68 9.10 -0.20 -14.80
N ALA A 69 8.42 -1.34 -14.65
CA ALA A 69 7.00 -1.46 -15.01
C ALA A 69 6.12 -0.51 -14.20
N PHE A 70 6.44 -0.26 -12.93
CA PHE A 70 5.74 0.75 -12.13
C PHE A 70 5.95 2.17 -12.65
N ALA A 71 7.17 2.54 -13.02
CA ALA A 71 7.43 3.87 -13.59
C ALA A 71 6.66 4.12 -14.90
N GLU A 72 6.41 3.07 -15.67
CA GLU A 72 5.73 3.14 -16.97
C GLU A 72 4.21 3.37 -16.90
N ILE A 73 3.59 3.29 -15.72
CA ILE A 73 2.16 3.59 -15.56
C ILE A 73 1.89 5.09 -15.54
N PHE A 74 2.88 5.90 -15.13
CA PHE A 74 2.73 7.35 -14.95
C PHE A 74 2.98 8.08 -16.28
N PRO A 75 2.04 8.88 -16.80
CA PRO A 75 2.23 9.68 -18.01
C PRO A 75 3.45 10.59 -17.95
N SER A 76 3.72 11.20 -16.78
CA SER A 76 4.90 12.03 -16.56
C SER A 76 6.22 11.25 -16.50
N GLY A 77 6.17 9.92 -16.41
CA GLY A 77 7.32 9.05 -16.12
C GLY A 77 7.93 9.26 -14.73
N ARG A 78 7.29 10.06 -13.87
CA ARG A 78 7.77 10.38 -12.52
C ARG A 78 6.97 9.60 -11.51
N VAL A 79 7.65 8.66 -10.85
CA VAL A 79 7.06 7.90 -9.75
C VAL A 79 6.77 8.83 -8.57
N PRO A 80 5.56 8.77 -7.97
CA PRO A 80 5.24 9.57 -6.80
C PRO A 80 6.09 9.16 -5.61
N THR A 81 6.47 10.13 -4.78
CA THR A 81 7.19 9.86 -3.53
C THR A 81 6.31 9.17 -2.49
N ASN A 82 4.99 9.37 -2.54
CA ASN A 82 4.01 8.75 -1.66
C ASN A 82 2.78 8.31 -2.48
N THR A 83 2.52 7.00 -2.50
CA THR A 83 1.44 6.45 -3.34
C THR A 83 0.06 6.79 -2.80
N MET A 84 -0.15 6.77 -1.48
CA MET A 84 -1.43 7.13 -0.86
C MET A 84 -1.83 8.56 -1.23
N ARG A 85 -0.90 9.50 -1.08
CA ARG A 85 -1.13 10.91 -1.44
C ARG A 85 -1.42 11.05 -2.93
N TRP A 86 -0.66 10.38 -3.80
CA TRP A 86 -0.89 10.43 -5.24
C TRP A 86 -2.27 9.88 -5.59
N MET A 87 -2.62 8.68 -5.12
CA MET A 87 -3.92 8.03 -5.39
C MET A 87 -5.10 8.87 -4.93
N LEU A 88 -4.98 9.60 -3.80
CA LEU A 88 -6.08 10.37 -3.22
C LEU A 88 -6.20 11.81 -3.73
N LEU A 89 -5.11 12.43 -4.23
CA LEU A 89 -5.08 13.89 -4.41
C LEU A 89 -4.43 14.35 -5.71
N ALA A 90 -3.62 13.53 -6.37
CA ALA A 90 -2.93 13.99 -7.58
C ALA A 90 -3.91 14.10 -8.75
N PRO A 91 -3.90 15.20 -9.53
CA PRO A 91 -4.70 15.30 -10.74
C PRO A 91 -4.40 14.17 -11.74
N GLU A 92 -3.12 13.83 -11.91
CA GLU A 92 -2.66 12.71 -12.76
C GLU A 92 -3.29 11.38 -12.31
N ALA A 93 -3.50 11.16 -11.01
CA ALA A 93 -4.12 9.95 -10.51
C ALA A 93 -5.59 9.84 -10.92
N ARG A 94 -6.31 10.96 -11.07
CA ARG A 94 -7.71 10.94 -11.54
C ARG A 94 -7.85 10.49 -12.99
N GLU A 95 -6.79 10.65 -13.78
CA GLU A 95 -6.72 10.19 -15.16
C GLU A 95 -6.24 8.74 -15.25
N VAL A 96 -5.19 8.40 -14.50
CA VAL A 96 -4.58 7.05 -14.51
C VAL A 96 -5.45 6.02 -13.82
N LEU A 97 -6.06 6.36 -12.69
CA LEU A 97 -6.96 5.49 -11.93
C LEU A 97 -8.38 5.65 -12.48
N MET A 98 -8.70 4.92 -13.56
CA MET A 98 -10.00 5.06 -14.23
C MET A 98 -11.17 4.87 -13.26
N GLY A 99 -12.21 5.68 -13.40
CA GLY A 99 -13.34 5.70 -12.46
C GLY A 99 -12.86 5.97 -11.02
N TRP A 100 -11.94 6.92 -10.86
CA TRP A 100 -11.19 7.21 -9.64
C TRP A 100 -12.03 7.26 -8.36
N ASP A 101 -13.13 8.01 -8.38
CA ASP A 101 -14.06 8.20 -7.27
C ASP A 101 -14.93 6.97 -7.00
N GLU A 102 -15.29 6.22 -8.03
CA GLU A 102 -16.15 5.03 -7.92
C GLU A 102 -15.38 3.75 -7.56
N HIS A 103 -14.17 3.58 -8.10
CA HIS A 103 -13.42 2.33 -8.05
C HIS A 103 -12.24 2.39 -7.09
N TRP A 104 -11.59 3.54 -6.96
CA TRP A 104 -10.33 3.67 -6.22
C TRP A 104 -10.52 4.33 -4.85
N LEU A 105 -11.23 5.45 -4.75
CA LEU A 105 -11.47 6.11 -3.46
C LEU A 105 -12.12 5.20 -2.41
N PRO A 106 -13.15 4.37 -2.73
CA PRO A 106 -13.76 3.48 -1.74
C PRO A 106 -12.80 2.41 -1.20
N MET A 107 -11.71 2.12 -1.93
CA MET A 107 -10.67 1.21 -1.49
C MET A 107 -9.57 1.92 -0.70
N VAL A 108 -9.18 3.13 -1.08
CA VAL A 108 -8.02 3.83 -0.50
C VAL A 108 -8.38 4.60 0.77
N LEU A 109 -9.57 5.24 0.83
CA LEU A 109 -9.98 6.04 1.99
C LEU A 109 -10.10 5.22 3.30
N PRO A 110 -10.68 4.01 3.31
CA PRO A 110 -10.68 3.19 4.53
C PRO A 110 -9.27 2.77 4.98
N GLN A 111 -8.34 2.59 4.04
CA GLN A 111 -6.95 2.27 4.37
C GLN A 111 -6.24 3.45 5.05
N LEU A 112 -6.51 4.69 4.61
CA LEU A 112 -6.02 5.89 5.31
C LEU A 112 -6.57 5.97 6.74
N ARG A 113 -7.87 5.72 6.95
CA ARG A 113 -8.46 5.68 8.30
C ARG A 113 -7.80 4.64 9.20
N ALA A 114 -7.63 3.42 8.69
CA ALA A 114 -6.95 2.35 9.42
C ALA A 114 -5.49 2.69 9.73
N ALA A 115 -4.80 3.38 8.82
CA ALA A 115 -3.45 3.87 9.04
C ALA A 115 -3.38 4.91 10.16
N MET A 116 -4.28 5.90 10.14
CA MET A 116 -4.38 6.94 11.17
C MET A 116 -4.67 6.35 12.56
N ALA A 117 -5.55 5.35 12.64
CA ALA A 117 -5.84 4.65 13.90
C ALA A 117 -4.63 3.89 14.45
N ALA A 118 -3.82 3.29 13.57
CA ALA A 118 -2.65 2.51 13.97
C ALA A 118 -1.40 3.37 14.22
N LEU A 119 -1.28 4.53 13.58
CA LEU A 119 -0.12 5.43 13.67
C LEU A 119 -0.59 6.88 13.94
N PRO A 120 -1.20 7.16 15.11
CA PRO A 120 -1.85 8.45 15.39
C PRO A 120 -0.91 9.66 15.43
N ASN A 121 0.40 9.43 15.57
CA ASN A 121 1.43 10.49 15.63
C ASN A 121 2.24 10.62 14.33
N ASP A 122 1.81 9.97 13.25
CA ASP A 122 2.50 10.08 11.96
C ASP A 122 2.12 11.38 11.23
N GLU A 123 3.05 12.32 11.19
CA GLU A 123 2.84 13.64 10.56
C GLU A 123 2.56 13.55 9.04
N THR A 124 3.06 12.51 8.37
CA THR A 124 2.80 12.33 6.93
C THR A 124 1.35 11.92 6.70
N LEU A 125 0.86 10.97 7.47
CA LEU A 125 -0.54 10.53 7.39
C LEU A 125 -1.50 11.67 7.80
N ALA A 126 -1.18 12.39 8.87
CA ALA A 126 -1.95 13.56 9.29
C ALA A 126 -2.01 14.66 8.21
N GLY A 127 -0.88 14.92 7.53
CA GLY A 127 -0.82 15.86 6.41
C GLY A 127 -1.68 15.39 5.22
N ILE A 128 -1.67 14.11 4.90
CA ILE A 128 -2.52 13.54 3.84
C ILE A 128 -4.00 13.67 4.21
N GLU A 129 -4.39 13.31 5.43
CA GLU A 129 -5.78 13.41 5.90
C GLU A 129 -6.29 14.85 5.82
N LYS A 130 -5.50 15.81 6.28
CA LYS A 130 -5.84 17.23 6.19
C LYS A 130 -6.14 17.66 4.75
N ASP A 131 -5.31 17.23 3.80
CA ASP A 131 -5.48 17.60 2.40
C ASP A 131 -6.65 16.85 1.74
N VAL A 132 -6.94 15.61 2.17
CA VAL A 132 -8.14 14.85 1.77
C VAL A 132 -9.41 15.56 2.23
N LEU A 133 -9.46 16.01 3.49
CA LEU A 133 -10.60 16.76 4.02
C LEU A 133 -10.82 18.10 3.28
N ALA A 134 -9.76 18.69 2.74
CA ALA A 134 -9.85 19.91 1.94
C ALA A 134 -10.21 19.66 0.45
N ASP A 135 -10.14 18.42 -0.03
CA ASP A 135 -10.46 18.08 -1.41
C ASP A 135 -11.98 18.04 -1.63
N PRO A 136 -12.51 18.68 -2.69
CA PRO A 136 -13.95 18.78 -2.92
C PRO A 136 -14.63 17.45 -3.26
N VAL A 137 -13.88 16.41 -3.66
CA VAL A 137 -14.43 15.10 -4.02
C VAL A 137 -14.09 14.06 -2.94
N ALA A 138 -12.81 13.96 -2.57
CA ALA A 138 -12.36 12.97 -1.60
C ALA A 138 -12.82 13.30 -0.16
N GLY A 139 -12.93 14.58 0.19
CA GLY A 139 -13.35 15.04 1.52
C GLY A 139 -14.74 14.52 1.91
N PRO A 140 -15.79 14.83 1.13
CA PRO A 140 -17.14 14.32 1.41
C PRO A 140 -17.21 12.79 1.50
N LEU A 141 -16.48 12.07 0.65
CA LEU A 141 -16.44 10.60 0.66
C LEU A 141 -15.68 10.05 1.89
N TYR A 142 -14.66 10.76 2.36
CA TYR A 142 -13.93 10.42 3.57
C TYR A 142 -14.82 10.59 4.81
N GLU A 143 -15.52 11.73 4.92
CA GLU A 143 -16.43 12.06 6.02
C GLU A 143 -17.66 11.15 6.07
N ALA A 144 -18.18 10.75 4.91
CA ALA A 144 -19.29 9.78 4.82
C ALA A 144 -18.95 8.42 5.46
N GLY A 145 -17.67 8.15 5.77
CA GLY A 145 -17.28 7.01 6.60
C GLY A 145 -17.58 5.67 5.96
N GLY A 146 -17.49 5.59 4.61
CA GLY A 146 -17.81 4.41 3.81
C GLY A 146 -17.27 3.08 4.35
N GLY A 147 -17.84 1.98 3.88
CA GLY A 147 -17.69 0.63 4.45
C GLY A 147 -16.26 0.19 4.77
N SER A 148 -16.14 -0.73 5.74
CA SER A 148 -14.87 -1.38 6.07
C SER A 148 -14.35 -2.13 4.85
N TYR A 149 -13.21 -1.70 4.33
CA TYR A 149 -12.53 -2.37 3.21
C TYR A 149 -11.43 -3.26 3.78
N ILE A 150 -11.60 -4.58 3.66
CA ILE A 150 -10.80 -5.56 4.41
C ILE A 150 -9.36 -5.65 3.88
N HIS A 151 -9.18 -5.78 2.56
CA HIS A 151 -7.86 -5.80 1.94
C HIS A 151 -7.95 -5.62 0.42
N PRO A 152 -7.01 -4.94 -0.25
CA PRO A 152 -6.95 -4.89 -1.72
C PRO A 152 -6.53 -6.21 -2.39
N ASP A 153 -6.24 -7.27 -1.64
CA ASP A 153 -5.69 -8.49 -2.25
C ASP A 153 -6.76 -9.24 -3.04
N GLY A 154 -6.45 -9.57 -4.29
CA GLY A 154 -7.37 -10.25 -5.20
C GLY A 154 -8.41 -9.33 -5.85
N ASP A 155 -8.38 -8.03 -5.56
CA ASP A 155 -9.30 -7.06 -6.14
C ASP A 155 -8.84 -6.63 -7.54
N GLU A 156 -9.80 -6.47 -8.44
CA GLU A 156 -9.57 -5.93 -9.77
C GLU A 156 -10.06 -4.50 -9.88
N ARG A 157 -9.27 -3.63 -10.50
CA ARG A 157 -9.61 -2.22 -10.71
C ARG A 157 -9.20 -1.74 -12.10
N PRO A 158 -9.97 -0.84 -12.72
CA PRO A 158 -9.62 -0.28 -14.02
C PRO A 158 -8.45 0.72 -13.87
N LEU A 159 -7.50 0.68 -14.81
CA LEU A 159 -6.30 1.51 -14.87
C LEU A 159 -6.05 1.96 -16.32
N LEU A 160 -5.71 3.24 -16.52
CA LEU A 160 -5.20 3.76 -17.77
C LEU A 160 -3.67 3.76 -17.74
N HIS A 161 -3.07 2.72 -18.32
CA HIS A 161 -1.62 2.59 -18.36
C HIS A 161 -1.04 3.55 -19.41
N ALA A 162 -0.11 4.43 -19.03
CA ALA A 162 0.42 5.46 -19.93
C ALA A 162 0.97 4.92 -21.27
N ARG A 163 1.67 3.78 -21.25
CA ARG A 163 2.17 3.10 -22.47
C ARG A 163 1.21 2.11 -23.12
N LEU A 164 0.41 1.38 -22.35
CA LEU A 164 -0.36 0.22 -22.83
C LEU A 164 -1.85 0.52 -23.03
N GLY A 165 -2.32 1.72 -22.66
CA GLY A 165 -3.71 2.12 -22.79
C GLY A 165 -4.60 1.59 -21.65
N PRO A 166 -5.93 1.58 -21.84
CA PRO A 166 -6.87 1.17 -20.82
C PRO A 166 -6.77 -0.34 -20.54
N GLY A 167 -6.93 -0.70 -19.27
CA GLY A 167 -6.88 -2.08 -18.81
C GLY A 167 -7.40 -2.25 -17.40
N TRP A 168 -7.21 -3.46 -16.88
CA TRP A 168 -7.59 -3.85 -15.52
C TRP A 168 -6.36 -4.38 -14.79
N VAL A 169 -6.20 -3.99 -13.52
CA VAL A 169 -5.15 -4.53 -12.64
C VAL A 169 -5.76 -5.45 -11.60
N SER A 170 -5.21 -6.64 -11.43
CA SER A 170 -5.39 -7.43 -10.20
C SER A 170 -4.32 -7.02 -9.19
N LEU A 171 -4.74 -6.66 -7.99
CA LEU A 171 -3.85 -6.23 -6.91
C LEU A 171 -3.44 -7.45 -6.07
N CYS A 172 -2.14 -7.62 -5.88
CA CYS A 172 -1.55 -8.63 -5.02
C CYS A 172 -0.66 -7.94 -4.00
N THR A 173 -0.81 -8.30 -2.73
CA THR A 173 -0.13 -7.61 -1.63
C THR A 173 0.57 -8.56 -0.70
N ALA A 174 1.76 -8.18 -0.24
CA ALA A 174 2.50 -8.89 0.78
C ALA A 174 3.22 -7.93 1.71
N GLU A 175 3.56 -8.40 2.90
CA GLU A 175 4.34 -7.64 3.89
C GLU A 175 5.73 -8.25 4.04
N PRO A 176 6.81 -7.47 3.84
CA PRO A 176 8.15 -7.89 4.22
C PRO A 176 8.24 -8.16 5.72
N LEU A 177 8.51 -9.41 6.11
CA LEU A 177 8.51 -9.84 7.52
C LEU A 177 9.45 -9.03 8.43
N SER A 178 10.56 -8.51 7.90
CA SER A 178 11.52 -7.72 8.67
C SER A 178 11.14 -6.24 8.82
N SER A 179 10.10 -5.79 8.12
CA SER A 179 9.75 -4.38 8.00
C SER A 179 8.25 -4.20 8.25
N PRO A 180 7.82 -4.17 9.54
CA PRO A 180 6.41 -4.14 9.89
C PRO A 180 5.66 -3.00 9.20
N ARG A 181 4.49 -3.30 8.64
CA ARG A 181 3.60 -2.40 7.90
C ARG A 181 4.14 -1.85 6.57
N ALA A 182 5.37 -2.20 6.19
CA ALA A 182 5.81 -2.02 4.81
C ALA A 182 5.01 -2.97 3.91
N ARG A 183 4.76 -2.59 2.66
CA ARG A 183 3.96 -3.39 1.73
C ARG A 183 4.64 -3.53 0.39
N LEU A 184 4.82 -4.77 -0.03
CA LEU A 184 4.98 -5.11 -1.43
C LEU A 184 3.61 -5.06 -2.09
N MET A 185 3.50 -4.27 -3.16
CA MET A 185 2.38 -4.29 -4.07
C MET A 185 2.84 -4.83 -5.43
N VAL A 186 2.10 -5.80 -5.96
CA VAL A 186 2.23 -6.29 -7.32
C VAL A 186 0.90 -6.09 -8.02
N MET A 187 0.91 -5.45 -9.18
CA MET A 187 -0.29 -5.21 -9.99
C MET A 187 -0.17 -5.94 -11.32
N ILE A 188 -1.05 -6.92 -11.53
CA ILE A 188 -1.10 -7.70 -12.77
C ILE A 188 -2.00 -6.95 -13.76
N PHE A 189 -1.40 -6.21 -14.67
CA PHE A 189 -2.12 -5.47 -15.71
C PHE A 189 -2.55 -6.38 -16.85
N ARG A 190 -3.83 -6.27 -17.24
CA ARG A 190 -4.42 -6.91 -18.41
C ARG A 190 -5.02 -5.84 -19.32
N PRO A 191 -4.52 -5.65 -20.55
CA PRO A 191 -5.05 -4.63 -21.46
C PRO A 191 -6.47 -4.99 -21.93
N GLY A 192 -7.27 -3.95 -22.19
CA GLY A 192 -8.63 -4.05 -22.68
C GLY A 192 -9.63 -3.29 -21.80
N GLU A 193 -10.70 -2.80 -22.41
CA GLU A 193 -11.73 -2.00 -21.71
C GLU A 193 -12.64 -2.88 -20.83
N GLU A 194 -12.84 -4.14 -21.22
CA GLU A 194 -13.70 -5.07 -20.50
C GLU A 194 -12.98 -5.78 -19.35
N ARG A 195 -13.68 -5.85 -18.20
CA ARG A 195 -13.25 -6.68 -17.08
C ARG A 195 -13.34 -8.15 -17.50
N ARG A 196 -12.19 -8.81 -17.61
CA ARG A 196 -12.19 -10.27 -17.80
C ARG A 196 -12.65 -10.93 -16.51
N HIS A 197 -13.89 -11.42 -16.50
CA HIS A 197 -14.44 -12.23 -15.40
C HIS A 197 -13.75 -13.60 -15.31
N THR A 198 -12.48 -13.63 -14.94
CA THR A 198 -11.84 -14.81 -14.37
C THR A 198 -12.03 -14.73 -12.87
N GLY A 199 -13.00 -15.47 -12.32
CA GLY A 199 -13.09 -15.67 -10.88
C GLY A 199 -11.74 -16.14 -10.34
N PRO A 200 -11.33 -15.72 -9.12
CA PRO A 200 -9.99 -15.99 -8.63
C PRO A 200 -9.75 -17.49 -8.63
N ALA A 201 -8.78 -17.96 -9.41
CA ALA A 201 -8.33 -19.34 -9.35
C ALA A 201 -7.72 -19.57 -7.97
N ILE A 202 -8.39 -20.36 -7.13
CA ILE A 202 -7.90 -20.66 -5.78
C ILE A 202 -6.80 -21.70 -5.89
N LEU A 203 -5.56 -21.27 -5.63
CA LEU A 203 -4.44 -22.18 -5.43
C LEU A 203 -4.60 -22.87 -4.07
N ARG A 204 -4.52 -24.21 -4.06
CA ARG A 204 -4.59 -25.02 -2.84
C ARG A 204 -3.28 -25.76 -2.64
N ALA A 205 -2.90 -25.98 -1.39
CA ALA A 205 -1.81 -26.88 -1.06
C ALA A 205 -2.13 -28.28 -1.58
N THR A 206 -1.11 -28.94 -2.14
CA THR A 206 -1.16 -30.34 -2.57
C THR A 206 -0.82 -31.27 -1.44
#